data_AF-A0A3B4B6P5-F1
#
_entry.id   AF-A0A3B4B6P5-F1
#
_cell.length_a   1.000
_cell.length_b   1.000
_cell.length_c   1.000
_cell.angle_alpha   90.00
_cell.angle_beta   90.00
_cell.angle_gamma   90.00
#
_symmetry.space_group_name_H-M   'P 1'
#
loop_
_entity.id
_entity.type
_entity.pdbx_description
1 polymer ?
#
loop_
_entity_poly.entity_id
_entity_poly.type
_entity_poly.pdbx_seq_one_letter_code
_entity_poly.pdbx_strand_id
1 'polypeptide(L)'
;MCSACLTPVYPMEKMVANKLILHTNCFCCKHCKKKLGIHNYSSLHGEFYCVSHYQQLFKRKGNYDEGFGHKQHKERWIQKNKMRPNVANSVTKIAFSENTIFE
;
A
#
# COMPACT_ATOMS: atom_id res chain seq x y z
N MET A 1 27.75 -14.01 -9.46
CA MET A 1 26.85 -15.18 -9.51
C MET A 1 25.41 -14.69 -9.43
N CYS A 2 24.48 -15.29 -10.19
CA CYS A 2 23.07 -14.90 -10.21
C CYS A 2 22.37 -15.38 -8.95
N SER A 3 21.68 -14.49 -8.24
CA SER A 3 20.96 -14.87 -7.02
C SER A 3 19.71 -15.73 -7.27
N ALA A 4 19.22 -15.82 -8.52
CA ALA A 4 18.02 -16.58 -8.87
C ALA A 4 18.31 -18.00 -9.40
N CYS A 5 19.33 -18.16 -10.24
CA CYS A 5 19.68 -19.46 -10.85
C CYS A 5 21.06 -19.98 -10.44
N LEU A 6 21.79 -19.24 -9.61
CA LEU A 6 23.10 -19.63 -9.06
C LEU A 6 24.21 -19.86 -10.11
N THR A 7 24.01 -19.45 -11.36
CA THR A 7 25.03 -19.53 -12.41
C THR A 7 25.85 -18.24 -12.51
N PRO A 8 27.07 -18.26 -13.08
CA PRO A 8 27.82 -17.03 -13.34
C PRO A 8 27.04 -16.11 -14.30
N VAL A 9 27.16 -14.80 -14.06
CA VAL A 9 26.49 -13.77 -14.86
C VAL A 9 27.56 -13.06 -15.67
N TYR A 10 27.46 -13.15 -16.98
CA TYR A 10 28.36 -12.43 -17.88
C TYR A 10 27.98 -10.94 -17.97
N PRO A 11 28.94 -10.03 -18.25
CA PRO A 11 28.68 -8.60 -18.31
C PRO A 11 27.51 -8.20 -19.21
N MET A 12 27.31 -8.90 -20.33
CA MET A 12 26.22 -8.66 -21.29
C MET A 12 24.81 -8.90 -20.70
N GLU A 13 24.68 -9.86 -19.80
CA GLU A 13 23.41 -10.23 -19.17
C GLU A 13 23.28 -9.68 -17.75
N LYS A 14 24.29 -8.94 -17.28
CA LYS A 14 24.37 -8.48 -15.90
C LYS A 14 23.30 -7.46 -15.61
N MET A 15 22.46 -7.79 -14.63
CA MET A 15 21.50 -6.87 -14.05
C MET A 15 21.71 -6.78 -12.54
N VAL A 16 21.59 -5.57 -12.01
CA VAL A 16 21.70 -5.32 -10.57
C VAL A 16 20.38 -4.77 -10.07
N ALA A 17 19.75 -5.49 -9.13
CA ALA A 17 18.49 -5.09 -8.50
C ALA A 17 18.59 -5.33 -7.00
N ASN A 18 18.23 -4.34 -6.17
CA ASN A 18 18.31 -4.42 -4.71
C ASN A 18 19.68 -4.95 -4.19
N LYS A 19 20.79 -4.46 -4.77
CA LYS A 19 22.17 -4.89 -4.47
C LYS A 19 22.50 -6.36 -4.82
N LEU A 20 21.58 -7.07 -5.48
CA LEU A 20 21.79 -8.43 -5.96
C LEU A 20 22.16 -8.43 -7.45
N ILE A 21 23.05 -9.34 -7.83
CA ILE A 21 23.41 -9.58 -9.23
C ILE A 21 22.52 -10.71 -9.78
N LEU A 22 21.91 -10.45 -10.92
CA LEU A 22 20.97 -11.34 -11.60
C LEU A 22 21.23 -11.31 -13.10
N HIS A 23 20.76 -12.31 -13.83
CA HIS A 23 20.59 -12.18 -15.28
C HIS A 23 19.39 -11.28 -15.59
N THR A 24 19.47 -10.53 -16.68
CA THR A 24 18.32 -9.82 -17.28
C THR A 24 17.10 -10.72 -17.46
N ASN A 25 17.31 -11.99 -17.82
CA ASN A 25 16.24 -12.98 -17.99
C ASN A 25 15.72 -13.57 -16.67
N CYS A 26 16.55 -13.61 -15.63
CA CYS A 26 16.19 -14.19 -14.33
C CYS A 26 15.43 -13.22 -13.43
N PHE A 27 15.36 -11.96 -13.80
CA PHE A 27 14.60 -10.95 -13.07
C PHE A 27 13.11 -11.04 -13.41
N CYS A 28 12.44 -11.97 -12.74
CA CYS A 28 11.04 -12.27 -12.97
C CYS A 28 10.28 -12.38 -11.64
N CYS A 29 8.97 -12.16 -11.72
CA CYS A 29 8.09 -12.26 -10.55
C CYS A 29 8.03 -13.70 -10.04
N LYS A 30 8.17 -13.91 -8.72
CA LYS A 30 8.08 -15.24 -8.12
C LYS A 30 6.73 -15.92 -8.37
N HIS A 31 5.63 -15.15 -8.39
CA HIS A 31 4.26 -15.68 -8.56
C HIS A 31 3.89 -15.98 -10.01
N CYS A 32 4.04 -15.01 -10.92
CA CYS A 32 3.61 -15.19 -12.31
C CYS A 32 4.74 -15.46 -13.29
N LYS A 33 6.00 -15.48 -12.82
CA LYS A 33 7.20 -15.68 -13.65
C LYS A 33 7.35 -14.69 -14.81
N LYS A 34 6.56 -13.61 -14.82
CA LYS A 34 6.66 -12.51 -15.79
C LYS A 34 7.97 -11.77 -15.57
N LYS A 35 8.68 -11.45 -16.67
CA LYS A 35 9.86 -10.58 -16.66
C LYS A 35 9.48 -9.22 -16.06
N LEU A 36 10.28 -8.76 -15.11
CA LEU A 36 10.10 -7.48 -14.44
C LEU A 36 11.00 -6.44 -15.10
N GLY A 37 10.58 -5.18 -15.08
CA GLY A 37 11.40 -4.06 -15.50
C GLY A 37 12.05 -3.40 -14.29
N ILE A 38 13.23 -2.79 -14.47
CA ILE A 38 13.96 -2.10 -13.38
C ILE A 38 13.11 -1.00 -12.71
N HIS A 39 12.17 -0.42 -13.45
CA HIS A 39 11.28 0.64 -12.97
C HIS A 39 10.01 0.12 -12.29
N ASN A 40 9.59 -1.12 -12.57
CA ASN A 40 8.24 -1.61 -12.26
C ASN A 40 8.27 -2.95 -11.50
N TYR A 41 8.94 -2.96 -10.34
CA TYR A 41 9.03 -4.15 -9.48
C TYR A 41 8.95 -3.80 -7.99
N SER A 42 8.70 -4.82 -7.17
CA SER A 42 8.77 -4.73 -5.72
C SER A 42 9.57 -5.93 -5.19
N SER A 43 10.54 -5.68 -4.32
CA SER A 43 11.37 -6.73 -3.73
C SER A 43 11.04 -6.92 -2.25
N LEU A 44 10.94 -8.17 -1.80
CA LEU A 44 10.70 -8.52 -0.40
C LEU A 44 11.51 -9.75 -0.02
N HIS A 45 12.26 -9.67 1.07
CA HIS A 45 13.11 -10.77 1.58
C HIS A 45 14.02 -11.42 0.52
N GLY A 46 14.50 -10.64 -0.46
CA GLY A 46 15.35 -11.15 -1.55
C GLY A 46 14.60 -11.74 -2.74
N GLU A 47 13.26 -11.73 -2.73
CA GLU A 47 12.43 -12.17 -3.84
C GLU A 47 11.80 -10.97 -4.57
N PHE A 48 11.51 -11.15 -5.86
CA PHE A 48 10.97 -10.10 -6.72
C PHE A 48 9.52 -10.38 -7.13
N TYR A 49 8.71 -9.34 -7.11
CA TYR A 49 7.28 -9.38 -7.37
C TYR A 49 6.91 -8.26 -8.34
N CYS A 50 5.91 -8.48 -9.20
CA CYS A 50 5.27 -7.37 -9.88
C CYS A 50 4.40 -6.60 -8.89
N VAL A 51 4.20 -5.31 -9.13
CA VAL A 51 3.43 -4.42 -8.25
C VAL A 51 2.05 -5.00 -7.93
N SER A 52 1.36 -5.58 -8.91
CA SER A 52 0.04 -6.20 -8.71
C SER A 52 0.07 -7.40 -7.76
N HIS A 53 1.00 -8.35 -7.92
CA HIS A 53 1.09 -9.52 -7.04
C HIS A 53 1.62 -9.15 -5.67
N TYR A 54 2.60 -8.25 -5.61
CA TYR A 54 3.08 -7.73 -4.35
C TYR A 54 1.92 -7.11 -3.54
N GLN A 55 1.09 -6.30 -4.18
CA GLN A 55 -0.11 -5.76 -3.57
C GLN A 55 -1.10 -6.86 -3.16
N GLN A 56 -1.46 -7.81 -4.03
CA GLN A 56 -2.46 -8.83 -3.69
C GLN A 56 -2.04 -9.73 -2.51
N LEU A 57 -0.76 -10.05 -2.40
CA LEU A 57 -0.22 -10.95 -1.37
C LEU A 57 -0.01 -10.22 -0.05
N PHE A 58 0.49 -8.98 -0.10
CA PHE A 58 0.94 -8.25 1.09
C PHE A 58 -0.06 -7.16 1.55
N LYS A 59 -1.05 -6.74 0.74
CA LYS A 59 -2.15 -5.86 1.19
C LYS A 59 -3.02 -6.48 2.28
N ARG A 60 -3.07 -7.82 2.39
CA ARG A 60 -3.78 -8.47 3.52
C ARG A 60 -3.09 -8.23 4.88
N LYS A 61 -1.83 -7.78 4.89
CA LYS A 61 -1.05 -7.58 6.13
C LYS A 61 -0.65 -6.12 6.40
N GLY A 62 -0.81 -5.19 5.44
CA GLY A 62 -0.47 -3.77 5.64
C GLY A 62 -1.19 -2.83 4.67
N ASN A 63 -1.58 -1.66 5.17
CA ASN A 63 -2.25 -0.58 4.45
C ASN A 63 -1.37 -0.02 3.31
N TYR A 64 -1.55 -0.53 2.09
CA TYR A 64 -0.74 -0.20 0.90
C TYR A 64 -1.44 0.77 -0.06
N ASP A 65 -2.37 1.60 0.44
CA ASP A 65 -3.10 2.61 -0.36
C ASP A 65 -2.36 3.97 -0.42
N GLU A 66 -1.51 4.26 0.56
CA GLU A 66 -0.93 5.61 0.77
C GLU A 66 0.24 5.96 -0.15
N GLY A 67 0.79 4.98 -0.89
CA GLY A 67 2.01 5.17 -1.70
C GLY A 67 1.80 5.44 -3.19
N PHE A 68 0.57 5.45 -3.71
CA PHE A 68 0.29 5.56 -5.15
C PHE A 68 -0.71 6.67 -5.52
N GLY A 69 -1.01 7.61 -4.62
CA GLY A 69 -1.85 8.77 -4.93
C GLY A 69 -3.33 8.45 -5.24
N HIS A 70 -3.77 7.22 -4.98
CA HIS A 70 -5.18 6.88 -5.06
C HIS A 70 -5.87 7.23 -3.74
N LYS A 71 -6.89 8.09 -3.82
CA LYS A 71 -7.71 8.48 -2.67
C LYS A 71 -8.43 7.24 -2.13
N GLN A 72 -8.26 6.95 -0.85
CA GLN A 72 -8.92 5.83 -0.18
C GLN A 72 -10.44 5.91 -0.39
N HIS A 73 -11.04 4.89 -1.01
CA HIS A 73 -12.50 4.83 -1.19
C HIS A 73 -13.26 4.71 0.15
N LYS A 74 -12.56 4.44 1.25
CA LYS A 74 -13.14 4.38 2.61
C LYS A 74 -13.69 5.72 3.11
N GLU A 75 -13.32 6.86 2.52
CA GLU A 75 -13.94 8.16 2.86
C GLU A 75 -15.42 8.25 2.44
N ARG A 76 -15.87 7.44 1.46
CA ARG A 76 -17.28 7.44 1.05
C ARG A 76 -18.23 6.93 2.12
N TRP A 77 -17.76 6.14 3.09
CA TRP A 77 -18.61 5.65 4.19
C TRP A 77 -18.66 6.62 5.39
N ILE A 78 -17.66 7.50 5.55
CA ILE A 78 -17.68 8.54 6.59
C ILE A 78 -18.58 9.73 6.16
N GLN A 79 -18.63 10.05 4.86
CA GLN A 79 -19.48 11.15 4.36
C GLN A 79 -20.98 10.85 4.43
N LYS A 80 -21.42 9.58 4.34
CA LYS A 80 -22.86 9.26 4.45
C LYS A 80 -23.42 9.45 5.86
N ASN A 81 -22.57 9.44 6.89
CA ASN A 81 -22.97 9.67 8.28
C ASN A 81 -22.90 11.14 8.72
N LYS A 82 -22.30 12.04 7.94
CA LYS A 82 -22.34 13.49 8.20
C LYS A 82 -23.53 14.21 7.54
N MET A 83 -24.39 13.49 6.82
CA MET A 83 -25.58 14.03 6.15
C MET A 83 -26.90 13.54 6.77
N ARG A 84 -26.89 13.21 8.07
CA ARG A 84 -28.08 13.33 8.92
C ARG A 84 -27.78 14.34 10.02
N PRO A 85 -28.17 15.61 9.87
CA PRO A 85 -28.47 16.40 11.06
C PRO A 85 -29.59 15.66 11.80
N ASN A 86 -29.36 15.29 13.06
CA ASN A 86 -30.48 15.04 13.98
C ASN A 86 -31.13 16.41 14.19
N VAL A 87 -32.09 16.73 13.32
CA VAL A 87 -33.05 17.82 13.54
C VAL A 87 -34.08 17.29 14.53
N ALA A 88 -33.75 17.31 15.82
CA ALA A 88 -34.81 17.35 16.81
C ALA A 88 -35.46 18.74 16.68
N ASN A 89 -36.73 18.74 16.31
CA ASN A 89 -37.53 19.88 15.89
C ASN A 89 -37.20 21.19 16.63
N SER A 90 -36.74 22.15 15.83
CA SER A 90 -37.01 23.58 15.89
C SER A 90 -37.23 24.26 17.25
N VAL A 91 -36.27 25.15 17.51
CA VAL A 91 -36.47 26.56 17.91
C VAL A 91 -36.49 26.84 19.42
N THR A 92 -35.27 27.06 19.89
CA THR A 92 -34.76 28.16 20.74
C THR A 92 -35.61 28.70 21.89
N LYS A 93 -34.90 28.84 23.02
CA LYS A 93 -34.89 29.90 24.05
C LYS A 93 -35.09 29.25 25.42
N ILE A 94 -34.47 29.62 26.54
CA ILE A 94 -33.52 30.64 26.99
C ILE A 94 -33.13 30.17 28.41
N ALA A 95 -31.85 30.34 28.78
CA ALA A 95 -31.26 30.59 30.11
C ALA A 95 -31.67 29.82 31.39
N PHE A 96 -30.79 30.00 32.39
CA PHE A 96 -30.87 29.71 33.84
C PHE A 96 -30.34 28.33 34.26
N SER A 97 -29.06 28.23 34.70
CA SER A 97 -28.53 28.48 36.07
C SER A 97 -28.73 27.21 36.94
N GLU A 98 -27.83 26.65 37.76
CA GLU A 98 -26.57 27.02 38.42
C GLU A 98 -25.75 25.75 38.77
N ASN A 99 -24.43 25.90 38.87
CA ASN A 99 -23.44 25.36 39.83
C ASN A 99 -23.63 24.02 40.58
N THR A 100 -22.53 23.24 40.66
CA THR A 100 -21.86 22.66 41.87
C THR A 100 -20.58 21.91 41.39
N ILE A 101 -19.38 22.49 41.47
CA ILE A 101 -18.33 22.45 42.54
C ILE A 101 -17.77 21.04 42.84
N PHE A 102 -16.48 20.87 42.52
CA PHE A 102 -15.37 20.18 43.21
C PHE A 102 -14.11 20.59 42.41
N GLU A 103 -13.11 21.33 42.86
CA GLU A 103 -12.70 22.00 44.12
C GLU A 103 -12.44 23.49 43.86
#